data_AF-A0A518CF28-F1
#
_entry.id   AF-A0A518CF28-F1
#
_cell.length_a   1.000
_cell.length_b   1.000
_cell.length_c   1.000
_cell.angle_alpha   90.00
_cell.angle_beta   90.00
_cell.angle_gamma   90.00
#
_symmetry.space_group_name_H-M   'P 1'
#
loop_
_entity.id
_entity.type
_entity.pdbx_description
1 polymer ?
#
loop_
_entity_poly.entity_id
_entity_poly.type
_entity_poly.pdbx_seq_one_letter_code
_entity_poly.pdbx_strand_id
1 'polypeptide(L)'
;MAKSIKSIALIFAVLIAFGVIYESSLRRITDGGIEWLRRHTNDFCEPGYRLHSEHCWHYENGETYFVYVFETTPVHQGFSPGVQILLEDDKHKELHRFNINSEHKLLNTALLQSVTPNRLELVFRVDEPSPDLYCYYWKVEGRRLVRADFMVAS
;
A
#
# COMPACT_ATOMS: atom_id res chain seq x y z
N MET A 1 51.36 20.66 20.19
CA MET A 1 50.43 19.51 20.39
C MET A 1 49.08 19.65 19.65
N ALA A 2 48.91 20.57 18.69
CA ALA A 2 47.63 20.79 18.00
C ALA A 2 47.39 19.89 16.76
N LYS A 3 48.42 19.21 16.23
CA LYS A 3 48.31 18.35 15.03
C LYS A 3 47.67 16.98 15.33
N SER A 4 47.94 16.36 16.49
CA SER A 4 47.39 15.02 16.80
C SER A 4 45.90 15.05 17.17
N ILE A 5 45.43 16.14 17.79
CA ILE A 5 44.01 16.31 18.17
C ILE A 5 43.11 16.38 16.93
N LYS A 6 43.57 17.05 15.86
CA LYS A 6 42.83 17.14 14.59
C LYS A 6 42.74 15.79 13.88
N SER A 7 43.79 14.97 13.94
CA SER A 7 43.79 13.61 13.37
C SER A 7 42.82 12.67 14.12
N ILE A 8 42.76 12.78 15.44
CA ILE A 8 41.82 11.99 16.25
C ILE A 8 40.37 12.38 15.93
N ALA A 9 40.08 13.68 15.86
CA ALA A 9 38.74 14.16 15.48
C ALA A 9 38.31 13.69 14.09
N LEU A 10 39.25 13.65 13.12
CA LEU A 10 38.97 13.14 11.77
C LEU A 10 38.67 11.63 11.78
N ILE A 11 39.43 10.84 12.55
CA ILE A 11 39.18 9.40 12.70
C ILE A 11 37.79 9.16 13.33
N PHE A 12 37.43 9.90 14.37
CA PHE A 12 36.10 9.82 14.96
C PHE A 12 35.00 10.23 13.99
N ALA A 13 35.18 11.31 13.22
CA ALA A 13 34.21 11.73 12.22
C ALA A 13 34.00 10.67 11.13
N VAL A 14 35.08 10.01 10.68
CA VAL A 14 35.01 8.90 9.71
C VAL A 14 34.30 7.69 10.31
N LEU A 15 34.60 7.31 11.56
CA LEU A 15 33.93 6.21 12.24
C LEU A 15 32.44 6.48 12.46
N ILE A 16 32.07 7.72 12.81
CA ILE A 16 30.67 8.13 12.95
C ILE A 16 29.97 8.10 11.59
N ALA A 17 30.58 8.65 10.54
CA ALA A 17 30.00 8.63 9.20
C ALA A 17 29.80 7.20 8.69
N PHE A 18 30.79 6.33 8.87
CA PHE A 18 30.67 4.91 8.53
C PHE A 18 29.59 4.22 9.38
N GLY A 19 29.54 4.47 10.68
CA GLY A 19 28.52 3.93 11.58
C GLY A 19 27.10 4.31 11.14
N VAL A 20 26.86 5.59 10.87
CA VAL A 20 25.55 6.12 10.43
C VAL A 20 25.16 5.56 9.06
N ILE A 21 26.09 5.51 8.09
CA ILE A 21 25.81 4.96 6.77
C ILE A 21 25.51 3.46 6.86
N TYR A 22 26.29 2.73 7.66
CA TYR A 22 26.13 1.29 7.84
C TYR A 22 24.81 0.95 8.55
N GLU A 23 24.45 1.69 9.60
CA GLU A 23 23.18 1.54 10.31
C GLU A 23 22.00 1.84 9.38
N SER A 24 22.07 2.92 8.58
CA SER A 24 21.00 3.25 7.62
C SER A 24 20.83 2.18 6.52
N SER A 25 21.93 1.56 6.10
CA SER A 25 21.92 0.51 5.08
C SER A 25 21.37 -0.80 5.62
N LEU A 26 21.81 -1.20 6.83
CA LEU A 26 21.25 -2.36 7.53
C LEU A 26 19.77 -2.18 7.78
N ARG A 27 19.34 -1.00 8.25
CA ARG A 27 17.94 -0.70 8.51
C ARG A 27 17.08 -0.90 7.26
N ARG A 28 17.51 -0.37 6.11
CA ARG A 28 16.85 -0.60 4.81
C ARG A 28 16.76 -2.07 4.42
N ILE A 29 17.83 -2.85 4.66
CA ILE A 29 17.85 -4.29 4.37
C ILE A 29 16.89 -5.04 5.30
N THR A 30 16.86 -4.71 6.59
CA THR A 30 15.90 -5.31 7.54
C THR A 30 14.47 -4.92 7.21
N ASP A 31 14.20 -3.65 6.87
CA ASP A 31 12.84 -3.19 6.54
C ASP A 31 12.33 -3.90 5.28
N GLY A 32 13.17 -4.01 4.23
CA GLY A 32 12.84 -4.78 3.03
C GLY A 32 12.71 -6.29 3.28
N GLY A 33 13.51 -6.85 4.20
CA GLY A 33 13.43 -8.25 4.59
C GLY A 33 12.17 -8.57 5.41
N ILE A 34 11.76 -7.68 6.30
CA ILE A 34 10.51 -7.78 7.07
C ILE A 34 9.32 -7.73 6.11
N GLU A 35 9.32 -6.79 5.17
CA GLU A 35 8.25 -6.69 4.17
C GLU A 35 8.20 -7.92 3.25
N TRP A 36 9.36 -8.43 2.82
CA TRP A 36 9.43 -9.67 2.05
C TRP A 36 8.90 -10.87 2.84
N LEU A 37 9.27 -10.99 4.12
CA LEU A 37 8.75 -12.02 5.02
C LEU A 37 7.24 -11.91 5.18
N ARG A 38 6.73 -10.70 5.41
CA ARG A 38 5.30 -10.40 5.59
C ARG A 38 4.48 -10.77 4.35
N ARG A 39 5.03 -10.55 3.15
CA ARG A 39 4.46 -11.04 1.86
C ARG A 39 4.48 -12.55 1.75
N HIS A 40 5.53 -13.20 2.24
CA HIS A 40 5.64 -14.65 2.16
C HIS A 40 4.72 -15.37 3.14
N THR A 41 4.53 -14.82 4.34
CA THR A 41 3.69 -15.39 5.41
C THR A 41 2.22 -15.01 5.27
N ASN A 42 1.88 -14.02 4.44
CA ASN A 42 0.54 -13.41 4.35
C ASN A 42 0.02 -12.86 5.69
N ASP A 43 0.91 -12.47 6.62
CA ASP A 43 0.53 -12.10 8.00
C ASP A 43 -0.41 -10.87 8.11
N PHE A 44 -0.54 -10.09 7.03
CA PHE A 44 -1.40 -8.90 6.96
C PHE A 44 -2.73 -9.14 6.24
N CYS A 45 -2.90 -10.34 5.68
CA CYS A 45 -4.13 -10.79 5.06
C CYS A 45 -5.04 -11.38 6.14
N GLU A 46 -6.28 -10.89 6.23
CA GLU A 46 -7.25 -11.49 7.15
C GLU A 46 -7.62 -12.92 6.71
N PRO A 47 -7.96 -13.81 7.67
CA PRO A 47 -8.41 -15.16 7.35
C PRO A 47 -9.56 -15.15 6.34
N GLY A 48 -9.43 -15.97 5.30
CA GLY A 48 -10.44 -16.08 4.25
C GLY A 48 -10.27 -15.11 3.08
N TYR A 49 -9.35 -14.15 3.17
CA TYR A 49 -8.93 -13.30 2.06
C TYR A 49 -7.65 -13.81 1.40
N ARG A 50 -7.41 -13.35 0.17
CA ARG A 50 -6.15 -13.52 -0.55
C ARG A 50 -5.76 -12.19 -1.20
N LEU A 51 -4.47 -11.86 -1.17
CA LEU A 51 -3.95 -10.69 -1.87
C LEU A 51 -4.22 -10.80 -3.38
N HIS A 52 -4.96 -9.82 -3.91
CA HIS A 52 -5.26 -9.69 -5.33
C HIS A 52 -4.24 -8.76 -6.01
N SER A 53 -3.94 -7.62 -5.39
CA SER A 53 -2.99 -6.64 -5.93
C SER A 53 -2.36 -5.76 -4.86
N GLU A 54 -1.18 -5.26 -5.15
CA GLU A 54 -0.45 -4.27 -4.34
C GLU A 54 -0.14 -3.06 -5.22
N HIS A 55 -0.31 -1.87 -4.65
CA HIS A 55 -0.06 -0.61 -5.31
C HIS A 55 0.74 0.34 -4.41
N CYS A 56 1.77 0.97 -4.97
CA CYS A 56 2.49 2.06 -4.32
C CYS A 56 1.93 3.40 -4.82
N TRP A 57 1.28 4.14 -3.93
CA TRP A 57 0.55 5.35 -4.24
C TRP A 57 1.31 6.58 -3.73
N HIS A 58 1.92 7.30 -4.66
CA HIS A 58 2.50 8.61 -4.40
C HIS A 58 1.40 9.67 -4.45
N TYR A 59 1.10 10.28 -3.31
CA TYR A 59 0.05 11.28 -3.18
C TYR A 59 0.59 12.68 -3.50
N GLU A 60 -0.32 13.59 -3.84
CA GLU A 60 0.03 14.95 -4.32
C GLU A 60 0.73 15.80 -3.27
N ASN A 61 0.54 15.48 -1.98
CA ASN A 61 1.23 16.13 -0.86
C ASN A 61 2.66 15.60 -0.62
N GLY A 62 3.15 14.67 -1.45
CA GLY A 62 4.47 14.04 -1.32
C GLY A 62 4.52 12.85 -0.34
N GLU A 63 3.40 12.49 0.29
CA GLU A 63 3.31 11.26 1.09
C GLU A 63 3.21 10.03 0.17
N THR A 64 3.83 8.94 0.59
CA THR A 64 3.70 7.63 -0.06
C THR A 64 2.82 6.73 0.79
N TYR A 65 1.89 6.07 0.12
CA TYR A 65 0.99 5.09 0.73
C TYR A 65 1.13 3.75 0.03
N PHE A 66 1.08 2.66 0.79
CA PHE A 66 0.94 1.32 0.23
C PHE A 66 -0.52 0.89 0.30
N VAL A 67 -1.06 0.41 -0.82
CA VAL A 67 -2.44 -0.04 -0.93
C VAL A 67 -2.46 -1.49 -1.35
N TYR A 68 -3.05 -2.32 -0.49
CA TYR A 68 -3.23 -3.74 -0.73
C TYR A 68 -4.72 -4.03 -0.91
N VAL A 69 -5.06 -4.70 -2.01
CA VAL A 69 -6.43 -5.13 -2.30
C VAL A 69 -6.49 -6.63 -2.18
N PHE A 70 -7.43 -7.12 -1.38
CA PHE A 70 -7.66 -8.53 -1.15
C PHE A 70 -9.05 -8.94 -1.64
N GLU A 71 -9.15 -10.18 -2.10
CA GLU A 71 -10.40 -10.80 -2.53
C GLU A 71 -10.68 -12.03 -1.66
N THR A 72 -11.93 -12.21 -1.25
CA THR A 72 -12.34 -13.41 -0.49
C THR A 72 -12.10 -14.69 -1.29
N THR A 73 -11.61 -15.71 -0.61
CA THR A 73 -11.36 -17.03 -1.20
C THR A 73 -12.66 -17.81 -1.45
N PRO A 74 -12.70 -18.70 -2.47
CA PRO A 74 -13.88 -19.52 -2.78
C PRO A 74 -14.34 -20.43 -1.63
N VAL A 75 -13.43 -20.80 -0.73
CA VAL A 75 -13.73 -21.69 0.42
C VAL A 75 -14.65 -21.01 1.45
N HIS A 76 -14.71 -19.68 1.44
CA HIS A 76 -15.58 -18.87 2.31
C HIS A 76 -16.87 -18.44 1.58
N GLN A 77 -17.26 -19.14 0.51
CA GLN A 77 -18.52 -18.92 -0.21
C GLN A 77 -19.73 -19.08 0.72
N GLY A 78 -20.41 -17.97 0.98
CA GLY A 78 -21.54 -17.85 1.91
C GLY A 78 -21.72 -16.44 2.48
N PHE A 79 -20.67 -15.61 2.43
CA PHE A 79 -20.67 -14.23 2.94
C PHE A 79 -20.71 -13.14 1.85
N SER A 80 -21.02 -13.51 0.60
CA SER A 80 -20.85 -12.70 -0.61
C SER A 80 -19.37 -12.39 -0.89
N PRO A 81 -18.81 -12.64 -2.09
CA PRO A 81 -17.40 -12.35 -2.35
C PRO A 81 -17.11 -10.87 -2.08
N GLY A 82 -16.31 -10.62 -1.06
CA GLY A 82 -15.97 -9.30 -0.57
C GLY A 82 -14.61 -8.87 -1.08
N VAL A 83 -14.40 -7.56 -1.15
CA VAL A 83 -13.07 -6.98 -1.36
C VAL A 83 -12.66 -6.24 -0.11
N GLN A 84 -11.45 -6.50 0.38
CA GLN A 84 -10.87 -5.72 1.46
C GLN A 84 -9.75 -4.85 0.90
N ILE A 85 -9.67 -3.59 1.35
CA ILE A 85 -8.57 -2.70 1.02
C ILE A 85 -7.86 -2.31 2.30
N LEU A 86 -6.54 -2.46 2.31
CA LEU A 86 -5.65 -1.99 3.36
C LEU A 86 -4.82 -0.83 2.82
N LEU A 87 -4.82 0.28 3.56
CA LEU A 87 -3.98 1.46 3.35
C LEU A 87 -2.93 1.50 4.47
N GLU A 88 -1.65 1.56 4.08
CA GLU A 88 -0.52 1.75 5.00
C GLU A 88 0.26 3.03 4.65
N ASP A 89 0.96 3.58 5.63
CA ASP A 89 1.92 4.68 5.43
C ASP A 89 3.29 4.19 4.91
N ASP A 90 4.23 5.12 4.73
CA ASP A 90 5.61 4.86 4.29
C ASP A 90 6.41 3.95 5.22
N LYS A 91 5.91 3.67 6.43
CA LYS A 91 6.50 2.77 7.42
C LYS A 91 5.71 1.47 7.56
N HIS A 92 4.82 1.17 6.62
CA HIS A 92 3.95 0.00 6.65
C HIS A 92 3.05 -0.07 7.90
N LYS A 93 2.73 1.09 8.49
CA LYS A 93 1.74 1.15 9.56
C LYS A 93 0.36 1.25 8.94
N GLU A 94 -0.53 0.35 9.35
CA GLU A 94 -1.94 0.39 8.96
C GLU A 94 -2.57 1.73 9.35
N LEU A 95 -3.08 2.43 8.34
CA LEU A 95 -3.81 3.69 8.48
C LEU A 95 -5.32 3.45 8.42
N HIS A 96 -5.76 2.60 7.50
CA HIS A 96 -7.17 2.31 7.28
C HIS A 96 -7.34 0.95 6.63
N ARG A 97 -8.31 0.17 7.13
CA ARG A 97 -8.78 -1.07 6.51
C ARG A 97 -10.27 -0.98 6.28
N PHE A 98 -10.70 -1.31 5.08
CA PHE A 98 -12.09 -1.15 4.65
C PHE A 98 -12.57 -2.36 3.87
N ASN A 99 -13.81 -2.79 4.13
CA ASN A 99 -14.45 -3.91 3.45
C ASN A 99 -15.52 -3.39 2.49
N ILE A 100 -15.43 -3.82 1.24
CA ILE A 100 -16.44 -3.65 0.20
C ILE A 100 -17.24 -4.95 0.14
N ASN A 101 -18.51 -4.87 0.53
CA ASN A 101 -19.45 -5.94 0.28
C ASN A 101 -19.76 -5.96 -1.22
N SER A 102 -19.20 -6.93 -1.94
CA SER A 102 -19.23 -6.89 -3.41
C SER A 102 -20.13 -7.90 -4.10
N GLU A 103 -20.28 -9.18 -3.77
CA GLU A 103 -20.97 -10.19 -4.64
C GLU A 103 -20.36 -10.42 -6.04
N HIS A 104 -19.71 -9.42 -6.61
CA HIS A 104 -19.11 -9.45 -7.93
C HIS A 104 -17.62 -9.75 -7.84
N LYS A 105 -17.14 -10.52 -8.81
CA LYS A 105 -15.72 -10.89 -8.92
C LYS A 105 -14.89 -9.66 -9.27
N LEU A 106 -13.77 -9.48 -8.57
CA LEU A 106 -12.81 -8.41 -8.87
C LEU A 106 -12.00 -8.82 -10.10
N LEU A 107 -12.10 -8.04 -11.19
CA LEU A 107 -11.36 -8.30 -12.43
C LEU A 107 -10.01 -7.60 -12.45
N ASN A 108 -10.00 -6.33 -12.05
CA ASN A 108 -8.81 -5.51 -12.15
C ASN A 108 -8.78 -4.44 -11.05
N THR A 109 -7.56 -3.98 -10.76
CA THR A 109 -7.32 -2.84 -9.90
C THR A 109 -6.19 -2.00 -10.50
N ALA A 110 -6.32 -0.67 -10.45
CA ALA A 110 -5.32 0.21 -11.03
C ALA A 110 -5.20 1.51 -10.24
N LEU A 111 -3.99 2.06 -10.14
CA LEU A 111 -3.79 3.45 -9.73
C LEU A 111 -3.84 4.37 -10.94
N LEU A 112 -4.85 5.24 -10.95
CA LEU A 112 -5.00 6.32 -11.91
C LEU A 112 -4.19 7.54 -11.43
N GLN A 113 -2.90 7.54 -11.76
CA GLN A 113 -1.94 8.59 -11.41
C GLN A 113 -1.95 9.78 -12.39
N SER A 114 -2.59 9.63 -13.55
CA SER A 114 -2.71 10.68 -14.58
C SER A 114 -3.91 11.62 -14.37
N VAL A 115 -4.71 11.39 -13.33
CA VAL A 115 -5.92 12.15 -13.00
C VAL A 115 -5.76 12.72 -11.60
N THR A 116 -5.92 14.03 -11.43
CA THR A 116 -5.93 14.71 -10.12
C THR A 116 -7.37 14.91 -9.62
N PRO A 117 -7.72 14.50 -8.38
CA PRO A 117 -6.86 13.77 -7.45
C PRO A 117 -6.59 12.34 -7.93
N ASN A 118 -5.38 11.84 -7.68
CA ASN A 118 -5.01 10.44 -7.93
C ASN A 118 -6.08 9.50 -7.36
N ARG A 119 -6.35 8.36 -8.02
CA ARG A 119 -7.41 7.44 -7.60
C ARG A 119 -6.99 5.98 -7.71
N LEU A 120 -7.53 5.13 -6.84
CA LEU A 120 -7.55 3.69 -7.03
C LEU A 120 -8.86 3.31 -7.71
N GLU A 121 -8.76 2.66 -8.85
CA GLU A 121 -9.88 2.05 -9.58
C GLU A 121 -9.96 0.56 -9.24
N LEU A 122 -11.18 0.09 -8.97
CA LEU A 122 -11.53 -1.32 -8.81
C LEU A 122 -12.60 -1.66 -9.84
N VAL A 123 -12.33 -2.63 -10.71
CA VAL A 123 -13.24 -3.06 -11.77
C VAL A 123 -13.81 -4.43 -11.43
N PHE A 124 -15.14 -4.51 -11.38
CA PHE A 124 -15.89 -5.70 -11.05
C PHE A 124 -16.64 -6.22 -12.27
N ARG A 125 -16.75 -7.53 -12.39
CA ARG A 125 -17.64 -8.19 -13.35
C ARG A 125 -18.98 -8.51 -12.72
N VAL A 126 -20.04 -7.97 -13.29
CA VAL A 126 -21.41 -8.36 -12.95
C VAL A 126 -21.88 -9.38 -13.97
N ASP A 127 -22.30 -10.55 -13.53
CA ASP A 127 -22.60 -11.67 -14.43
C ASP A 127 -24.08 -11.73 -14.87
N GLU A 128 -25.00 -10.90 -14.34
CA GLU A 128 -26.44 -11.02 -14.61
C GLU A 128 -27.22 -9.68 -14.64
N PRO A 129 -28.29 -9.56 -15.46
CA PRO A 129 -28.74 -10.46 -16.55
C PRO A 129 -27.99 -10.24 -17.88
N SER A 130 -27.12 -9.24 -17.94
CA SER A 130 -26.17 -8.98 -19.04
C SER A 130 -24.81 -8.66 -18.43
N PRO A 131 -23.71 -9.24 -18.90
CA PRO A 131 -22.41 -8.98 -18.32
C PRO A 131 -22.07 -7.50 -18.44
N ASP A 132 -21.88 -6.83 -17.32
CA ASP A 132 -21.55 -5.41 -17.24
C ASP A 132 -20.34 -5.21 -16.32
N LEU A 133 -19.65 -4.09 -16.51
CA LEU A 133 -18.48 -3.71 -15.73
C LEU A 133 -18.85 -2.58 -14.78
N TYR A 134 -18.63 -2.81 -13.49
CA TYR A 134 -18.81 -1.78 -12.47
C TYR A 134 -17.45 -1.32 -11.98
N CYS A 135 -17.23 -0.01 -11.99
CA CYS A 135 -16.00 0.60 -11.51
C CYS A 135 -16.26 1.37 -10.21
N TYR A 136 -15.49 1.06 -9.17
CA TYR A 136 -15.42 1.87 -7.96
C TYR A 136 -14.09 2.61 -7.91
N TYR A 137 -14.18 3.91 -7.62
CA TYR A 137 -13.03 4.77 -7.47
C TYR A 137 -12.88 5.16 -6.01
N TRP A 138 -11.64 5.13 -5.55
CA TRP A 138 -11.27 5.50 -4.20
C TRP A 138 -10.19 6.56 -4.27
N LYS A 139 -10.25 7.51 -3.34
CA LYS A 139 -9.21 8.52 -3.12
C LYS A 139 -8.75 8.45 -1.67
N VAL A 140 -7.53 8.89 -1.40
CA VAL A 140 -7.08 9.13 -0.03
C VAL A 140 -7.54 10.54 0.38
N GLU A 141 -8.19 10.66 1.53
CA GLU A 141 -8.58 11.92 2.15
C GLU A 141 -8.37 11.80 3.65
N GLY A 142 -7.56 12.70 4.24
CA GLY A 142 -7.26 12.66 5.68
C GLY A 142 -6.67 11.32 6.15
N ARG A 143 -5.78 10.70 5.35
CA ARG A 143 -5.17 9.38 5.62
C ARG A 143 -6.16 8.22 5.65
N ARG A 144 -7.32 8.36 5.01
CA ARG A 144 -8.33 7.32 4.87
C ARG A 144 -8.73 7.16 3.42
N LEU A 145 -9.09 5.93 3.05
CA LEU A 145 -9.72 5.68 1.76
C LEU A 145 -11.20 6.10 1.83
N VAL A 146 -11.60 6.98 0.93
CA VAL A 146 -12.99 7.40 0.75
C VAL A 146 -13.41 7.18 -0.70
N ARG A 147 -14.69 6.85 -0.91
CA ARG A 147 -15.23 6.68 -2.27
C ARG A 147 -15.15 8.01 -3.02
N ALA A 148 -14.61 7.97 -4.23
CA ALA A 148 -14.56 9.12 -5.12
C ALA A 148 -15.80 9.10 -6.03
N ASP A 149 -16.69 10.06 -5.87
CA ASP A 149 -17.76 10.26 -6.82
C ASP A 149 -17.18 10.80 -8.14
N PHE A 150 -17.65 10.27 -9.27
CA PHE A 150 -17.46 10.95 -10.54
C PHE A 150 -18.33 12.20 -10.51
N MET A 151 -17.74 13.37 -10.30
CA MET A 151 -18.38 14.58 -10.80
C MET A 151 -18.36 14.48 -12.33
N VAL A 152 -19.53 14.24 -12.91
CA VAL A 152 -19.77 14.52 -14.32
C VAL A 152 -19.34 15.98 -14.51
N ALA A 153 -18.32 16.21 -15.34
CA ALA A 153 -17.97 17.56 -15.73
C ALA A 153 -19.20 18.19 -16.37
N SER A 154 -19.81 19.13 -15.66
CA SER A 154 -20.85 20.03 -16.14
C SER A 154 -20.28 21.03 -17.12
#